data_AF-A0A1E3X3N2-F1
#
_entry.id   AF-A0A1E3X3N2-F1
#
_cell.length_a   1.000
_cell.length_b   1.000
_cell.length_c   1.000
_cell.angle_alpha   90.00
_cell.angle_beta   90.00
_cell.angle_gamma   90.00
#
_symmetry.space_group_name_H-M   'P 1'
#
loop_
_entity.id
_entity.type
_entity.pdbx_description
1 polymer ?
#
loop_
_entity_poly.entity_id
_entity_poly.type
_entity_poly.pdbx_seq_one_letter_code
_entity_poly.pdbx_strand_id
1 'polypeptide(L)'
;MNEILLEIREFIKKGYFKNEENVRFSLVSRILKELDWNIWNPKEVATEFNTVPNEDKSRVDIALFDNSSTPSVFVEIKAMGKLEFDLAKHEVQLRDYNRNNTAPFSIITDGQKWRFYYSQTGGEFSEKCFKDIDLLEDDIDDIELIFDAFLSKNEIRSGKARIEAESYLKLSQKQRIMEDAFPQARRHILKPPFPSLPEALIAIVGKEGYTVSIDEASRFVKKQGAKKQIPEKPRTPRVKPKPPPTKRIGTEPEYITKYRIQLANPNSLPSKIKRYIFENSPVTRGEIKTVCVNEFGCKSKTSGSIGASIKLLEFDGYINVFGHGDSTKISNV
;
A
#
# COMPACT_ATOMS: atom_id res chain seq x y z
N MET A 1 -2.60 -4.96 -9.74
CA MET A 1 -3.57 -4.16 -8.96
C MET A 1 -3.91 -2.82 -9.63
N ASN A 2 -2.97 -1.93 -9.95
CA ASN A 2 -3.26 -0.61 -10.58
C ASN A 2 -4.24 -0.63 -11.78
N GLU A 3 -4.02 -1.50 -12.77
CA GLU A 3 -4.90 -1.64 -13.95
C GLU A 3 -6.36 -2.01 -13.58
N ILE A 4 -6.51 -2.88 -12.57
CA ILE A 4 -7.82 -3.32 -12.08
C ILE A 4 -8.52 -2.19 -11.31
N LEU A 5 -7.78 -1.41 -10.52
CA LEU A 5 -8.34 -0.25 -9.83
C LEU A 5 -8.82 0.82 -10.82
N LEU A 6 -8.07 1.06 -11.90
CA LEU A 6 -8.48 1.97 -12.97
C LEU A 6 -9.76 1.49 -13.67
N GLU A 7 -9.85 0.20 -14.01
CA GLU A 7 -11.06 -0.34 -14.62
C GLU A 7 -12.26 -0.29 -13.67
N ILE A 8 -12.08 -0.66 -12.40
CA ILE A 8 -13.10 -0.57 -11.35
C ILE A 8 -13.62 0.88 -11.27
N ARG A 9 -12.71 1.86 -11.20
CA ARG A 9 -13.07 3.29 -11.18
C ARG A 9 -13.94 3.69 -12.37
N GLU A 10 -13.60 3.23 -13.57
CA GLU A 10 -14.42 3.48 -14.75
C GLU A 10 -15.80 2.79 -14.68
N PHE A 11 -15.89 1.59 -14.10
CA PHE A 11 -17.17 0.92 -13.88
C PHE A 11 -18.04 1.65 -12.84
N ILE A 12 -17.43 2.21 -11.79
CA ILE A 12 -18.11 3.05 -10.81
C ILE A 12 -18.69 4.29 -11.52
N LYS A 13 -17.87 5.02 -12.29
CA LYS A 13 -18.32 6.22 -13.04
C LYS A 13 -19.46 5.94 -14.02
N LYS A 14 -19.46 4.76 -14.64
CA LYS A 14 -20.53 4.32 -15.55
C LYS A 14 -21.76 3.75 -14.83
N GLY A 15 -21.70 3.62 -13.50
CA GLY A 15 -22.78 3.11 -12.67
C GLY A 15 -23.12 1.64 -12.96
N TYR A 16 -22.12 0.81 -13.26
CA TYR A 16 -22.33 -0.60 -13.61
C TYR A 16 -22.65 -1.49 -12.42
N PHE A 17 -22.30 -1.09 -11.20
CA PHE A 17 -22.63 -1.82 -9.98
C PHE A 17 -24.06 -1.49 -9.53
N LYS A 18 -25.04 -2.33 -9.90
CA LYS A 18 -26.47 -2.06 -9.68
C LYS A 18 -26.99 -2.55 -8.33
N ASN A 19 -26.29 -3.48 -7.69
CA ASN A 19 -26.67 -4.07 -6.42
C ASN A 19 -25.42 -4.49 -5.63
N GLU A 20 -25.63 -4.93 -4.39
CA GLU A 20 -24.59 -5.38 -3.47
C GLU A 20 -23.80 -6.60 -4.00
N GLU A 21 -24.46 -7.53 -4.68
CA GLU A 21 -23.81 -8.68 -5.34
C GLU A 21 -22.78 -8.25 -6.38
N ASN A 22 -23.09 -7.21 -7.17
CA ASN A 22 -22.15 -6.68 -8.16
C ASN A 22 -20.93 -6.07 -7.45
N VAL A 23 -21.14 -5.34 -6.35
CA VAL A 23 -20.03 -4.81 -5.54
C VAL A 23 -19.19 -5.95 -4.97
N ARG A 24 -19.81 -6.95 -4.35
CA ARG A 24 -19.09 -8.09 -3.79
C ARG A 24 -18.28 -8.84 -4.84
N PHE A 25 -18.94 -9.36 -5.87
CA PHE A 25 -18.30 -10.26 -6.84
C PHE A 25 -17.41 -9.53 -7.85
N SER A 26 -17.91 -8.43 -8.42
CA SER A 26 -17.25 -7.75 -9.54
C SER A 26 -16.30 -6.63 -9.13
N LEU A 27 -16.18 -6.35 -7.82
CA LEU A 27 -15.26 -5.34 -7.29
C LEU A 27 -14.44 -5.91 -6.12
N VAL A 28 -15.08 -6.23 -4.99
CA VAL A 28 -14.38 -6.67 -3.77
C VAL A 28 -13.57 -7.94 -4.02
N SER A 29 -14.17 -8.99 -4.62
CA SER A 29 -13.46 -10.24 -4.92
C SER A 29 -12.28 -10.04 -5.88
N ARG A 30 -12.35 -9.06 -6.79
CA ARG A 30 -11.23 -8.75 -7.71
C ARG A 30 -10.06 -8.14 -6.96
N ILE A 31 -10.34 -7.20 -6.06
CA ILE A 31 -9.30 -6.59 -5.20
C ILE A 31 -8.68 -7.65 -4.29
N LEU A 32 -9.49 -8.47 -3.63
CA LEU A 32 -9.00 -9.55 -2.78
C LEU A 32 -8.08 -10.52 -3.55
N LYS A 33 -8.45 -10.90 -4.77
CA LYS A 33 -7.60 -11.74 -5.63
C LYS A 33 -6.25 -11.11 -5.92
N GLU A 34 -6.20 -9.81 -6.22
CA GLU A 34 -4.94 -9.08 -6.45
C GLU A 34 -4.07 -8.95 -5.19
N LEU A 35 -4.69 -9.08 -4.01
CA LEU A 35 -4.06 -9.06 -2.70
C LEU A 35 -3.66 -10.46 -2.20
N ASP A 36 -3.53 -11.42 -3.13
CA ASP A 36 -3.15 -12.81 -2.93
C ASP A 36 -4.10 -13.64 -2.05
N TRP A 37 -5.37 -13.22 -1.94
CA TRP A 37 -6.42 -14.06 -1.37
C TRP A 37 -6.96 -15.04 -2.41
N ASN A 38 -6.99 -16.33 -2.08
CA ASN A 38 -7.58 -17.33 -2.96
C ASN A 38 -9.12 -17.32 -2.87
N ILE A 39 -9.75 -16.49 -3.68
CA ILE A 39 -11.21 -16.35 -3.76
C ILE A 39 -11.96 -17.63 -4.16
N TRP A 40 -11.25 -18.65 -4.66
CA TRP A 40 -11.83 -19.95 -5.01
C TRP A 40 -11.80 -20.96 -3.85
N ASN A 41 -11.10 -20.62 -2.77
CA ASN A 41 -11.00 -21.46 -1.58
C ASN A 41 -11.93 -20.93 -0.47
N PRO A 42 -13.08 -21.59 -0.21
CA PRO A 42 -14.03 -21.13 0.80
C PRO A 42 -13.52 -21.25 2.25
N LYS A 43 -12.38 -21.93 2.47
CA LYS A 43 -11.68 -21.92 3.77
C LYS A 43 -10.81 -20.68 3.97
N GLU A 44 -10.52 -19.97 2.89
CA GLU A 44 -9.68 -18.76 2.89
C GLU A 44 -10.51 -17.51 2.70
N VAL A 45 -11.46 -17.53 1.76
CA VAL A 45 -12.43 -16.46 1.52
C VAL A 45 -13.82 -17.05 1.75
N ALA A 46 -14.27 -17.04 3.00
CA ALA A 46 -15.55 -17.59 3.39
C ALA A 46 -16.64 -16.55 3.22
N THR A 47 -17.54 -16.74 2.25
CA THR A 47 -18.71 -15.87 2.07
C THR A 47 -19.83 -16.25 3.04
N GLU A 48 -20.67 -15.29 3.42
CA GLU A 48 -21.85 -15.55 4.28
C GLU A 48 -21.46 -16.25 5.59
N PHE A 49 -20.34 -15.81 6.18
CA PHE A 49 -19.69 -16.48 7.30
C PHE A 49 -20.46 -16.22 8.60
N ASN A 50 -20.86 -17.30 9.27
CA ASN A 50 -21.53 -17.21 10.56
C ASN A 50 -20.47 -17.01 11.66
N THR A 51 -20.48 -15.83 12.27
CA THR A 51 -19.52 -15.42 13.31
C THR A 51 -19.88 -15.96 14.69
N VAL A 52 -21.16 -16.28 14.93
CA VAL A 52 -21.70 -16.77 16.21
C VAL A 52 -22.75 -17.87 15.99
N PRO A 53 -22.33 -19.08 15.55
CA PRO A 53 -23.26 -20.13 15.11
C PRO A 53 -24.32 -20.55 16.13
N ASN A 54 -24.03 -20.34 17.41
CA ASN A 54 -24.86 -20.78 18.53
C ASN A 54 -25.72 -19.65 19.15
N GLU A 55 -25.58 -18.41 18.68
CA GLU A 55 -26.26 -17.25 19.27
C GLU A 55 -27.08 -16.46 18.25
N ASP A 56 -26.59 -16.32 17.01
CA ASP A 56 -27.25 -15.54 15.96
C ASP A 56 -27.14 -16.23 14.59
N LYS A 57 -28.10 -15.94 13.71
CA LYS A 57 -28.10 -16.31 12.29
C LYS A 57 -27.44 -15.26 11.40
N SER A 58 -27.01 -14.14 11.97
CA SER A 58 -26.30 -13.09 11.25
C SER A 58 -24.98 -13.60 10.66
N ARG A 59 -24.64 -13.05 9.49
CA ARG A 59 -23.54 -13.51 8.65
C ARG A 59 -22.81 -12.30 8.13
N VAL A 60 -21.50 -12.31 8.26
CA VAL A 60 -20.67 -11.32 7.58
C VAL A 60 -20.49 -11.74 6.12
N ASP A 61 -20.54 -10.78 5.20
CA ASP A 61 -20.51 -11.06 3.76
C ASP A 61 -19.26 -11.83 3.36
N ILE A 62 -18.10 -11.46 3.91
CA ILE A 62 -16.83 -12.17 3.72
C ILE A 62 -16.03 -12.22 5.02
N ALA A 63 -15.52 -13.41 5.36
CA ALA A 63 -14.46 -13.61 6.35
C ALA A 63 -13.21 -14.16 5.65
N LEU A 64 -12.05 -13.53 5.90
CA LEU A 64 -10.76 -13.89 5.34
C LEU A 64 -9.91 -14.66 6.36
N PHE A 65 -9.22 -15.72 5.92
CA PHE A 65 -8.35 -16.55 6.77
C PHE A 65 -6.95 -16.67 6.18
N ASP A 66 -5.95 -16.13 6.87
CA ASP A 66 -4.54 -16.12 6.44
C ASP A 66 -3.81 -17.49 6.60
N ASN A 67 -4.57 -18.59 6.51
CA ASN A 67 -4.24 -19.96 6.92
C ASN A 67 -4.34 -20.24 8.44
N SER A 68 -4.86 -19.30 9.24
CA SER A 68 -5.22 -19.54 10.63
C SER A 68 -6.61 -20.18 10.77
N SER A 69 -6.92 -20.72 11.96
CA SER A 69 -8.23 -21.29 12.29
C SER A 69 -9.28 -20.25 12.65
N THR A 70 -8.88 -19.00 12.83
CA THR A 70 -9.71 -17.86 13.20
C THR A 70 -9.70 -16.83 12.08
N PRO A 71 -10.78 -16.09 11.84
CA PRO A 71 -10.82 -15.07 10.81
C PRO A 71 -9.80 -13.96 11.10
N SER A 72 -9.11 -13.51 10.06
CA SER A 72 -8.15 -12.40 10.09
C SER A 72 -8.80 -11.05 9.76
N VAL A 73 -9.77 -11.07 8.85
CA VAL A 73 -10.50 -9.87 8.38
C VAL A 73 -11.97 -10.19 8.19
N PHE A 74 -12.83 -9.29 8.63
CA PHE A 74 -14.24 -9.25 8.24
C PHE A 74 -14.48 -8.14 7.22
N VAL A 75 -15.27 -8.42 6.18
CA VAL A 75 -15.66 -7.43 5.18
C VAL A 75 -17.18 -7.44 5.09
N GLU A 76 -17.77 -6.32 5.48
CA GLU A 76 -19.20 -6.02 5.31
C GLU A 76 -19.37 -5.12 4.09
N ILE A 77 -20.26 -5.51 3.21
CA ILE A 77 -20.47 -4.92 1.89
C ILE A 77 -21.87 -4.31 1.85
N LYS A 78 -21.99 -3.18 1.17
CA LYS A 78 -23.26 -2.49 0.93
C LYS A 78 -23.44 -2.20 -0.55
N ALA A 79 -24.68 -1.97 -0.95
CA ALA A 79 -24.96 -1.41 -2.27
C ALA A 79 -24.31 -0.03 -2.41
N MET A 80 -23.82 0.28 -3.62
CA MET A 80 -23.12 1.52 -3.93
C MET A 80 -23.91 2.78 -3.50
N GLY A 81 -23.24 3.70 -2.82
CA GLY A 81 -23.82 4.94 -2.31
C GLY A 81 -24.69 4.75 -1.06
N LYS A 82 -24.67 3.56 -0.43
CA LYS A 82 -25.44 3.28 0.80
C LYS A 82 -24.60 3.27 2.07
N LEU A 83 -23.27 3.31 1.97
CA LEU A 83 -22.38 3.25 3.14
C LEU A 83 -22.70 4.33 4.18
N GLU A 84 -22.86 5.58 3.73
CA GLU A 84 -22.97 6.74 4.63
C GLU A 84 -24.37 6.92 5.21
N PHE A 85 -25.41 6.41 4.56
CA PHE A 85 -26.79 6.59 4.99
C PHE A 85 -27.05 5.95 6.37
N ASP A 86 -26.43 4.80 6.63
CA ASP A 86 -26.65 3.98 7.82
C ASP A 86 -25.32 3.56 8.50
N LEU A 87 -24.26 4.37 8.37
CA LEU A 87 -22.91 4.01 8.84
C LEU A 87 -22.89 3.54 10.30
N ALA A 88 -23.56 4.25 11.21
CA ALA A 88 -23.61 3.87 12.63
C ALA A 88 -24.24 2.48 12.84
N LYS A 89 -25.25 2.13 12.05
CA LYS A 89 -25.88 0.81 12.09
C LYS A 89 -24.93 -0.27 11.57
N HIS A 90 -24.19 0.02 10.50
CA HIS A 90 -23.18 -0.90 9.95
C HIS A 90 -22.02 -1.11 10.92
N GLU A 91 -21.57 -0.07 11.62
CA GLU A 91 -20.55 -0.16 12.67
C GLU A 91 -21.03 -0.99 13.86
N VAL A 92 -22.29 -0.85 14.27
CA VAL A 92 -22.90 -1.70 15.31
C VAL A 92 -22.93 -3.16 14.86
N GLN A 93 -23.34 -3.44 13.62
CA GLN A 93 -23.36 -4.80 13.07
C GLN A 93 -21.96 -5.43 13.07
N LEU A 94 -20.94 -4.69 12.61
CA LEU A 94 -19.55 -5.16 12.58
C LEU A 94 -18.97 -5.36 13.98
N ARG A 95 -19.33 -4.50 14.94
CA ARG A 95 -19.01 -4.69 16.36
C ARG A 95 -19.59 -5.99 16.89
N ASP A 96 -20.84 -6.29 16.58
CA ASP A 96 -21.54 -7.48 17.08
C ASP A 96 -20.90 -8.77 16.53
N TYR A 97 -20.48 -8.78 15.26
CA TYR A 97 -19.67 -9.86 14.69
C TYR A 97 -18.35 -10.09 15.43
N ASN A 98 -17.69 -9.01 15.86
CA ASN A 98 -16.42 -9.06 16.54
C ASN A 98 -16.52 -9.41 18.04
N ARG A 99 -17.72 -9.62 18.59
CA ARG A 99 -17.95 -9.85 20.03
C ARG A 99 -17.39 -11.19 20.52
N ASN A 100 -17.62 -12.26 19.75
CA ASN A 100 -17.26 -13.64 20.15
C ASN A 100 -16.21 -14.27 19.22
N ASN A 101 -16.17 -13.87 17.95
CA ASN A 101 -15.20 -14.34 16.96
C ASN A 101 -14.48 -13.13 16.37
N THR A 102 -13.51 -12.60 17.09
CA THR A 102 -12.89 -11.31 16.77
C THR A 102 -11.86 -11.46 15.65
N ALA A 103 -12.22 -11.04 14.44
CA ALA A 103 -11.23 -10.74 13.42
C ALA A 103 -10.44 -9.48 13.85
N PRO A 104 -9.10 -9.47 13.81
CA PRO A 104 -8.32 -8.28 14.14
C PRO A 104 -8.72 -7.06 13.31
N PHE A 105 -8.99 -7.29 12.02
CA PHE A 105 -9.40 -6.24 11.10
C PHE A 105 -10.86 -6.38 10.71
N SER A 106 -11.50 -5.25 10.45
CA SER A 106 -12.82 -5.23 9.86
C SER A 106 -12.93 -4.09 8.85
N ILE A 107 -13.70 -4.33 7.79
CA ILE A 107 -13.86 -3.41 6.66
C ILE A 107 -15.34 -3.22 6.41
N ILE A 108 -15.75 -1.98 6.16
CA ILE A 108 -17.08 -1.68 5.61
C ILE A 108 -16.86 -0.98 4.26
N THR A 109 -17.54 -1.44 3.22
CA THR A 109 -17.44 -0.84 1.89
C THR A 109 -18.75 -0.89 1.12
N ASP A 110 -18.99 0.11 0.26
CA ASP A 110 -20.03 0.05 -0.78
C ASP A 110 -19.43 -0.06 -2.20
N GLY A 111 -18.15 -0.42 -2.27
CA GLY A 111 -17.37 -0.49 -3.50
C GLY A 111 -16.62 0.81 -3.80
N GLN A 112 -17.27 1.97 -3.64
CA GLN A 112 -16.60 3.26 -3.82
C GLN A 112 -15.81 3.64 -2.56
N LYS A 113 -16.48 3.68 -1.41
CA LYS A 113 -15.88 4.08 -0.14
C LYS A 113 -15.49 2.83 0.63
N TRP A 114 -14.32 2.88 1.27
CA TRP A 114 -13.81 1.80 2.11
C TRP A 114 -13.35 2.35 3.44
N ARG A 115 -13.76 1.71 4.52
CA ARG A 115 -13.40 2.08 5.89
C ARG A 115 -12.75 0.89 6.57
N PHE A 116 -11.56 1.10 7.13
CA PHE A 116 -10.73 0.08 7.77
C PHE A 116 -10.71 0.29 9.28
N TYR A 117 -11.03 -0.78 10.00
CA TYR A 117 -11.16 -0.82 11.45
C TYR A 117 -10.19 -1.83 12.03
N TYR A 118 -9.63 -1.52 13.20
CA TYR A 118 -8.85 -2.47 13.98
C TYR A 118 -9.59 -2.79 15.29
N SER A 119 -10.21 -3.97 15.33
CA SER A 119 -11.24 -4.32 16.32
C SER A 119 -10.69 -4.62 17.72
N GLN A 120 -9.39 -4.89 17.85
CA GLN A 120 -8.74 -5.33 19.09
C GLN A 120 -8.34 -4.21 20.07
N THR A 121 -8.77 -2.97 19.84
CA THR A 121 -8.59 -1.85 20.79
C THR A 121 -9.83 -1.64 21.66
N GLY A 122 -9.66 -0.96 22.81
CA GLY A 122 -10.79 -0.45 23.59
C GLY A 122 -11.46 0.75 22.92
N GLY A 123 -12.58 1.21 23.49
CA GLY A 123 -13.36 2.35 23.00
C GLY A 123 -14.54 1.97 22.11
N GLU A 124 -15.26 2.99 21.64
CA GLU A 124 -16.40 2.82 20.73
C GLU A 124 -15.93 2.29 19.37
N PHE A 125 -16.77 1.51 18.68
CA PHE A 125 -16.34 0.86 17.44
C PHE A 125 -15.99 1.87 16.33
N SER A 126 -16.70 2.99 16.28
CA SER A 126 -16.45 4.09 15.35
C SER A 126 -15.05 4.69 15.51
N GLU A 127 -14.53 4.76 16.74
CA GLU A 127 -13.19 5.27 17.07
C GLU A 127 -12.07 4.31 16.63
N LYS A 128 -12.41 3.06 16.32
CA LYS A 128 -11.48 2.04 15.81
C LYS A 128 -11.21 2.15 14.31
N CYS A 129 -11.94 3.04 13.61
CA CYS A 129 -11.64 3.39 12.23
C CYS A 129 -10.28 4.10 12.18
N PHE A 130 -9.32 3.49 11.50
CA PHE A 130 -7.96 4.03 11.40
C PHE A 130 -7.61 4.54 10.00
N LYS A 131 -8.38 4.13 8.98
CA LYS A 131 -8.18 4.58 7.60
C LYS A 131 -9.48 4.51 6.82
N ASP A 132 -9.70 5.48 5.95
CA ASP A 132 -10.72 5.44 4.91
C ASP A 132 -10.12 5.86 3.56
N ILE A 133 -10.74 5.39 2.48
CA ILE A 133 -10.42 5.75 1.10
C ILE A 133 -11.69 5.87 0.26
N ASP A 134 -11.64 6.71 -0.76
CA ASP A 134 -12.65 6.84 -1.81
C ASP A 134 -12.05 6.49 -3.17
N LEU A 135 -12.53 5.41 -3.79
CA LEU A 135 -12.01 4.93 -5.07
C LEU A 135 -12.24 5.89 -6.24
N LEU A 136 -13.12 6.90 -6.13
CA LEU A 136 -13.30 7.93 -7.15
C LEU A 136 -12.39 9.13 -6.92
N GLU A 137 -12.26 9.58 -5.68
CA GLU A 137 -11.58 10.83 -5.33
C GLU A 137 -10.08 10.67 -5.08
N ASP A 138 -9.66 9.55 -4.47
CA ASP A 138 -8.27 9.34 -4.11
C ASP A 138 -7.39 8.95 -5.31
N ASP A 139 -6.08 9.13 -5.16
CA ASP A 139 -5.12 8.72 -6.18
C ASP A 139 -4.95 7.19 -6.20
N ILE A 140 -4.88 6.60 -7.40
CA ILE A 140 -4.79 5.14 -7.58
C ILE A 140 -3.56 4.57 -6.89
N ASP A 141 -2.41 5.26 -6.92
CA ASP A 141 -1.19 4.75 -6.32
C ASP A 141 -1.28 4.74 -4.78
N ASP A 142 -2.02 5.70 -4.19
CA ASP A 142 -2.26 5.70 -2.73
C ASP A 142 -3.22 4.58 -2.34
N ILE A 143 -4.30 4.41 -3.10
CA ILE A 143 -5.26 3.33 -2.90
C ILE A 143 -4.55 1.96 -2.96
N GLU A 144 -3.68 1.75 -3.95
CA GLU A 144 -2.90 0.53 -4.11
C GLU A 144 -2.01 0.28 -2.87
N LEU A 145 -1.30 1.30 -2.39
CA LEU A 145 -0.47 1.19 -1.19
C LEU A 145 -1.28 0.89 0.07
N ILE A 146 -2.46 1.49 0.22
CA ILE A 146 -3.34 1.29 1.38
C ILE A 146 -3.92 -0.13 1.38
N PHE A 147 -4.39 -0.61 0.24
CA PHE A 147 -4.86 -2.00 0.11
C PHE A 147 -3.74 -3.01 0.39
N ASP A 148 -2.54 -2.79 -0.13
CA ASP A 148 -1.39 -3.65 0.13
C ASP A 148 -1.05 -3.68 1.63
N ALA A 149 -0.91 -2.51 2.26
CA ALA A 149 -0.50 -2.38 3.65
C ALA A 149 -1.51 -2.97 4.65
N PHE A 150 -2.81 -2.83 4.38
CA PHE A 150 -3.86 -3.15 5.37
C PHE A 150 -4.76 -4.32 5.01
N LEU A 151 -4.68 -4.88 3.79
CA LEU A 151 -5.54 -5.97 3.35
C LEU A 151 -4.79 -7.09 2.61
N SER A 152 -3.53 -6.91 2.20
CA SER A 152 -2.78 -8.02 1.58
C SER A 152 -2.62 -9.18 2.57
N LYS A 153 -2.75 -10.41 2.05
CA LYS A 153 -2.59 -11.61 2.86
C LYS A 153 -1.24 -11.64 3.57
N ASN A 154 -0.18 -11.14 2.91
CA ASN A 154 1.16 -11.12 3.48
C ASN A 154 1.33 -10.11 4.63
N GLU A 155 0.82 -8.89 4.49
CA GLU A 155 0.97 -7.85 5.52
C GLU A 155 0.11 -8.14 6.75
N ILE A 156 -1.08 -8.74 6.55
CA ILE A 156 -1.91 -9.30 7.62
C ILE A 156 -1.17 -10.42 8.37
N ARG A 157 -0.70 -11.45 7.65
CA ARG A 157 -0.04 -12.62 8.24
C ARG A 157 1.27 -12.28 8.96
N SER A 158 2.03 -11.32 8.44
CA SER A 158 3.29 -10.88 9.05
C SER A 158 3.10 -9.95 10.25
N GLY A 159 1.87 -9.49 10.51
CA GLY A 159 1.54 -8.57 11.60
C GLY A 159 1.94 -7.11 11.35
N LYS A 160 2.46 -6.79 10.16
CA LYS A 160 2.83 -5.40 9.82
C LYS A 160 1.60 -4.50 9.67
N ALA A 161 0.54 -5.00 9.03
CA ALA A 161 -0.75 -4.31 8.96
C ALA A 161 -1.24 -3.88 10.35
N ARG A 162 -1.03 -4.75 11.35
CA ARG A 162 -1.40 -4.48 12.75
C ARG A 162 -0.54 -3.37 13.35
N ILE A 163 0.77 -3.45 13.18
CA ILE A 163 1.69 -2.43 13.70
C ILE A 163 1.35 -1.05 13.11
N GLU A 164 1.07 -1.00 11.81
CA GLU A 164 0.69 0.23 11.13
C GLU A 164 -0.68 0.75 11.61
N ALA A 165 -1.71 -0.09 11.66
CA ALA A 165 -3.04 0.32 12.13
C ALA A 165 -3.01 0.82 13.59
N GLU A 166 -2.32 0.13 14.49
CA GLU A 166 -2.12 0.59 15.88
C GLU A 166 -1.36 1.92 15.93
N SER A 167 -0.42 2.15 15.01
CA SER A 167 0.30 3.41 14.93
C SER A 167 -0.60 4.56 14.49
N TYR A 168 -1.48 4.34 13.51
CA TYR A 168 -2.49 5.31 13.06
C TYR A 168 -3.47 5.63 14.19
N LEU A 169 -3.93 4.62 14.94
CA LEU A 169 -4.87 4.83 16.03
C LEU A 169 -4.32 5.70 17.17
N LYS A 170 -3.00 5.65 17.40
CA LYS A 170 -2.32 6.47 18.42
C LYS A 170 -2.14 7.94 18.01
N LEU A 171 -2.35 8.27 16.74
CA LEU A 171 -2.22 9.64 16.25
C LEU A 171 -3.45 10.47 16.64
N SER A 172 -3.22 11.74 16.98
CA SER A 172 -4.32 12.71 17.09
C SER A 172 -5.00 12.91 15.74
N GLN A 173 -6.25 13.38 15.73
CA GLN A 173 -7.00 13.60 14.49
C GLN A 173 -6.23 14.48 13.50
N LYS A 174 -5.64 15.58 13.99
CA LYS A 174 -4.79 16.48 13.19
C LYS A 174 -3.57 15.75 12.61
N GLN A 175 -2.94 14.84 13.37
CA GLN A 175 -1.80 14.06 12.89
C GLN A 175 -2.21 13.02 11.85
N ARG A 176 -3.37 12.37 11.99
CA ARG A 176 -3.90 11.43 10.99
C ARG A 176 -4.12 12.13 9.65
N ILE A 177 -4.81 13.26 9.67
CA ILE A 177 -5.06 14.07 8.47
C ILE A 177 -3.75 14.53 7.83
N MET A 178 -2.72 14.86 8.63
CA MET A 178 -1.39 15.16 8.10
C MET A 178 -0.69 13.95 7.46
N GLU A 179 -0.82 12.74 8.02
CA GLU A 179 -0.30 11.51 7.40
C GLU A 179 -1.03 11.21 6.09
N ASP A 180 -2.35 11.38 6.05
CA ASP A 180 -3.18 11.11 4.87
C ASP A 180 -2.98 12.12 3.75
N ALA A 181 -2.78 13.40 4.11
CA ALA A 181 -2.49 14.47 3.16
C ALA A 181 -1.05 14.43 2.64
N PHE A 182 -0.13 13.71 3.31
CA PHE A 182 1.29 13.76 2.97
C PHE A 182 1.64 13.16 1.59
N PRO A 183 1.13 11.98 1.18
CA PRO A 183 1.30 11.48 -0.17
C PRO A 183 0.78 12.46 -1.24
N GLN A 184 -0.39 13.03 -1.01
CA GLN A 184 -0.99 14.03 -1.90
C GLN A 184 -0.12 15.29 -2.01
N ALA A 185 0.42 15.78 -0.88
CA ALA A 185 1.33 16.92 -0.85
C ALA A 185 2.60 16.65 -1.66
N ARG A 186 3.17 15.43 -1.58
CA ARG A 186 4.36 15.03 -2.37
C ARG A 186 4.08 14.96 -3.87
N ARG A 187 2.84 14.72 -4.31
CA ARG A 187 2.46 14.86 -5.72
C ARG A 187 2.25 16.32 -6.09
N HIS A 188 1.65 17.10 -5.20
CA HIS A 188 1.32 18.49 -5.45
C HIS A 188 2.57 19.35 -5.68
N ILE A 189 3.69 19.07 -4.99
CA ILE A 189 4.96 19.77 -5.24
C ILE A 189 5.54 19.51 -6.65
N LEU A 190 5.06 18.49 -7.37
CA LEU A 190 5.48 18.17 -8.75
C LEU A 190 4.61 18.87 -9.80
N LYS A 191 3.59 19.62 -9.38
CA LYS A 191 2.67 20.35 -10.27
C LYS A 191 2.84 21.86 -10.06
N PRO A 192 2.71 22.70 -11.10
CA PRO A 192 2.66 24.15 -10.93
C PRO A 192 1.55 24.53 -9.92
N PRO A 193 1.79 25.50 -9.00
CA PRO A 193 2.92 26.42 -8.92
C PRO A 193 4.17 25.89 -8.20
N PHE A 194 4.29 24.58 -7.99
CA PHE A 194 5.41 23.91 -7.31
C PHE A 194 5.65 24.43 -5.88
N PRO A 195 4.63 24.44 -5.01
CA PRO A 195 4.79 24.88 -3.63
C PRO A 195 5.80 24.00 -2.88
N SER A 196 6.33 24.50 -1.76
CA SER A 196 7.11 23.64 -0.86
C SER A 196 6.23 22.54 -0.25
N LEU A 197 6.85 21.44 0.19
CA LEU A 197 6.11 20.32 0.78
C LEU A 197 5.32 20.71 2.05
N PRO A 198 5.84 21.54 2.97
CA PRO A 198 5.05 22.07 4.08
C PRO A 198 3.85 22.92 3.64
N GLU A 199 4.01 23.79 2.63
CA GLU A 199 2.91 24.62 2.11
C GLU A 199 1.83 23.76 1.43
N ALA A 200 2.24 22.80 0.61
CA ALA A 200 1.32 21.84 -0.01
C ALA A 200 0.53 21.04 1.03
N LEU A 201 1.20 20.60 2.11
CA LEU A 201 0.56 19.89 3.20
C LEU A 201 -0.47 20.76 3.92
N ILE A 202 -0.15 22.02 4.23
CA ILE A 202 -1.09 22.97 4.84
C ILE A 202 -2.30 23.20 3.94
N ALA A 203 -2.08 23.40 2.65
CA ALA A 203 -3.16 23.63 1.70
C ALA A 203 -4.13 22.45 1.63
N ILE A 204 -3.63 21.21 1.67
CA ILE A 204 -4.46 20.00 1.63
C ILE A 204 -5.18 19.78 2.96
N VAL A 205 -4.47 19.86 4.08
CA VAL A 205 -5.07 19.72 5.42
C VAL A 205 -6.12 20.82 5.69
N GLY A 206 -5.91 22.02 5.14
CA GLY A 206 -6.86 23.12 5.23
C GLY A 206 -8.18 22.87 4.49
N LYS A 207 -8.17 22.08 3.40
CA LYS A 207 -9.41 21.67 2.71
C LYS A 207 -10.27 20.74 3.56
N GLU A 208 -9.63 19.95 4.42
CA GLU A 208 -10.28 19.09 5.41
C GLU A 208 -10.73 19.85 6.67
N GLY A 209 -10.60 21.18 6.69
CA GLY A 209 -11.08 22.04 7.79
C GLY A 209 -10.13 22.18 8.98
N TYR A 210 -8.87 21.73 8.86
CA TYR A 210 -7.88 21.80 9.94
C TYR A 210 -6.81 22.85 9.67
N THR A 211 -6.44 23.58 10.73
CA THR A 211 -5.36 24.57 10.67
C THR A 211 -4.03 23.94 11.13
N VAL A 212 -3.02 24.02 10.27
CA VAL A 212 -1.65 23.58 10.54
C VAL A 212 -0.72 24.76 10.29
N SER A 213 0.14 25.09 11.25
CA SER A 213 1.14 26.14 11.06
C SER A 213 2.30 25.66 10.19
N ILE A 214 3.03 26.60 9.56
CA ILE A 214 4.22 26.27 8.77
C ILE A 214 5.30 25.54 9.58
N ASP A 215 5.44 25.87 10.87
CA ASP A 215 6.37 25.19 11.76
C ASP A 215 5.93 23.77 12.13
N GLU A 216 4.63 23.54 12.31
CA GLU A 216 4.07 22.21 12.53
C GLU A 216 4.24 21.33 11.29
N ALA A 217 3.87 21.83 10.11
CA ALA A 217 4.04 21.13 8.84
C ALA A 217 5.53 20.82 8.57
N SER A 218 6.41 21.80 8.79
CA SER A 218 7.86 21.61 8.60
C SER A 218 8.44 20.57 9.55
N ARG A 219 8.02 20.56 10.83
CA ARG A 219 8.44 19.53 11.80
C ARG A 219 7.94 18.15 11.39
N PHE A 220 6.70 18.04 10.91
CA PHE A 220 6.14 16.78 10.42
C PHE A 220 6.92 16.25 9.21
N VAL A 221 7.16 17.08 8.19
CA VAL A 221 7.91 16.72 6.98
C VAL A 221 9.33 16.24 7.35
N LYS A 222 10.02 16.96 8.25
CA LYS A 222 11.34 16.55 8.76
C LYS A 222 11.28 15.20 9.47
N LYS A 223 10.28 14.97 10.31
CA LYS A 223 10.08 13.68 11.01
C LYS A 223 9.84 12.54 10.02
N GLN A 224 9.10 12.75 8.93
CA GLN A 224 8.91 11.74 7.88
C GLN A 224 10.20 11.44 7.11
N GLY A 225 11.02 12.47 6.85
CA GLY A 225 12.37 12.28 6.30
C GLY A 225 13.30 11.50 7.23
N ALA A 226 13.20 11.74 8.54
CA ALA A 226 13.98 11.05 9.57
C ALA A 226 13.49 9.64 9.87
N LYS A 227 12.18 9.32 9.76
CA LYS A 227 11.66 7.94 9.86
C LYS A 227 12.27 7.04 8.78
N LYS A 228 12.65 7.58 7.61
CA LYS A 228 13.44 6.86 6.57
C LYS A 228 14.94 6.78 6.88
N GLN A 229 15.45 7.56 7.84
CA GLN A 229 16.82 7.55 8.32
C GLN A 229 16.85 7.13 9.81
N ILE A 230 16.67 5.84 10.09
CA ILE A 230 17.02 5.34 11.43
C ILE A 230 18.54 5.56 11.63
N PRO A 231 19.00 6.12 12.78
CA PRO A 231 20.41 6.45 12.98
C PRO A 231 21.29 5.20 12.96
N GLU A 232 22.31 5.20 12.09
CA GLU A 232 23.43 4.28 12.19
C GLU A 232 24.08 4.48 13.57
N LYS A 233 24.14 3.42 14.40
CA LYS A 233 24.86 3.47 15.69
C LYS A 233 26.33 3.87 15.46
N PRO A 234 26.99 4.56 16.42
CA PRO A 234 28.34 5.06 16.25
C PRO A 234 29.32 3.92 15.95
N ARG A 235 30.09 4.07 14.86
CA ARG A 235 31.11 3.11 14.41
C ARG A 235 32.29 3.10 15.38
N THR A 236 32.60 1.95 15.96
CA THR A 236 33.89 1.72 16.64
C THR A 236 35.02 1.47 15.62
N PRO A 237 36.29 1.76 15.96
CA PRO A 237 37.40 1.76 15.01
C PRO A 237 37.76 0.37 14.47
N ARG A 238 38.17 0.38 13.19
CA ARG A 238 38.44 -0.75 12.31
C ARG A 238 39.45 -1.76 12.86
N VAL A 239 39.03 -3.01 12.97
CA VAL A 239 39.89 -4.19 12.80
C VAL A 239 39.51 -4.84 11.47
N LYS A 240 40.48 -5.05 10.58
CA LYS A 240 40.27 -5.64 9.24
C LYS A 240 39.70 -7.05 9.34
N PRO A 241 38.60 -7.40 8.64
CA PRO A 241 38.22 -8.80 8.46
C PRO A 241 38.07 -9.22 6.99
N LYS A 242 38.28 -10.53 6.81
CA LYS A 242 37.99 -11.41 5.66
C LYS A 242 36.69 -11.07 4.88
N PRO A 243 36.58 -11.52 3.61
CA PRO A 243 35.42 -11.22 2.76
C PRO A 243 34.10 -11.56 3.49
N PRO A 244 33.15 -10.61 3.63
CA PRO A 244 31.94 -10.85 4.39
C PRO A 244 30.89 -11.60 3.57
N PRO A 245 30.07 -12.45 4.21
CA PRO A 245 28.85 -12.99 3.62
C PRO A 245 27.83 -11.86 3.39
N THR A 246 27.06 -12.01 2.32
CA THR A 246 26.03 -11.09 1.83
C THR A 246 25.05 -10.64 2.94
N LYS A 247 25.05 -9.35 3.26
CA LYS A 247 24.02 -8.71 4.09
C LYS A 247 22.71 -8.64 3.28
N ARG A 248 21.73 -9.47 3.64
CA ARG A 248 20.35 -9.38 3.14
C ARG A 248 19.63 -8.23 3.89
N ILE A 249 19.20 -7.21 3.16
CA ILE A 249 18.40 -6.09 3.68
C ILE A 249 16.94 -6.33 3.25
N GLY A 250 16.04 -6.53 4.21
CA GLY A 250 14.60 -6.75 3.94
C GLY A 250 14.25 -8.15 3.46
N THR A 251 13.00 -8.57 3.64
CA THR A 251 12.47 -9.77 2.99
C THR A 251 12.54 -9.55 1.48
N GLU A 252 13.48 -10.22 0.83
CA GLU A 252 13.67 -10.18 -0.62
C GLU A 252 12.35 -10.55 -1.32
N PRO A 253 11.76 -9.67 -2.16
CA PRO A 253 10.61 -10.04 -2.97
C PRO A 253 10.96 -11.25 -3.83
N GLU A 254 10.10 -12.28 -3.90
CA GLU A 254 10.40 -13.55 -4.58
C GLU A 254 10.87 -13.37 -6.03
N TYR A 255 10.40 -12.33 -6.72
CA TYR A 255 10.84 -12.05 -8.08
C TYR A 255 12.32 -11.61 -8.16
N ILE A 256 12.88 -10.97 -7.13
CA ILE A 256 14.28 -10.52 -7.10
C ILE A 256 15.22 -11.72 -7.22
N THR A 257 14.89 -12.86 -6.60
CA THR A 257 15.69 -14.10 -6.71
C THR A 257 15.77 -14.59 -8.16
N LYS A 258 14.66 -14.51 -8.92
CA LYS A 258 14.60 -14.86 -10.35
C LYS A 258 15.47 -13.94 -11.22
N TYR A 259 15.52 -12.64 -10.91
CA TYR A 259 16.37 -11.69 -11.65
C TYR A 259 17.84 -11.77 -11.21
N ARG A 260 18.13 -12.14 -9.96
CA ARG A 260 19.51 -12.34 -9.48
C ARG A 260 20.23 -13.46 -10.23
N ILE A 261 19.53 -14.57 -10.52
CA ILE A 261 20.07 -15.65 -11.37
C ILE A 261 20.47 -15.13 -12.77
N GLN A 262 19.73 -14.14 -13.30
CA GLN A 262 20.01 -13.58 -14.63
C GLN A 262 21.28 -12.73 -14.67
N LEU A 263 21.77 -12.20 -13.54
CA LEU A 263 23.04 -11.45 -13.49
C LEU A 263 24.25 -12.31 -13.86
N ALA A 264 24.13 -13.64 -13.77
CA ALA A 264 25.19 -14.56 -14.21
C ALA A 264 25.38 -14.55 -15.74
N ASN A 265 24.38 -14.11 -16.51
CA ASN A 265 24.46 -13.98 -17.96
C ASN A 265 24.75 -12.51 -18.34
N PRO A 266 25.90 -12.18 -18.97
CA PRO A 266 26.23 -10.81 -19.39
C PRO A 266 25.22 -10.18 -20.36
N ASN A 267 24.47 -11.00 -21.11
CA ASN A 267 23.50 -10.56 -22.10
C ASN A 267 22.08 -10.39 -21.56
N SER A 268 21.86 -10.68 -20.27
CA SER A 268 20.56 -10.48 -19.64
C SER A 268 20.23 -8.99 -19.46
N LEU A 269 18.95 -8.68 -19.31
CA LEU A 269 18.49 -7.30 -19.11
C LEU A 269 19.09 -6.65 -17.84
N PRO A 270 19.12 -7.32 -16.65
CA PRO A 270 19.80 -6.78 -15.48
C PRO A 270 21.28 -6.46 -15.71
N SER A 271 22.01 -7.34 -16.39
CA SER A 271 23.44 -7.16 -16.69
C SER A 271 23.69 -5.99 -17.64
N LYS A 272 22.86 -5.86 -18.68
CA LYS A 272 22.92 -4.74 -19.63
C LYS A 272 22.60 -3.39 -18.96
N ILE A 273 21.55 -3.35 -18.13
CA ILE A 273 21.19 -2.15 -17.36
C ILE A 273 22.31 -1.78 -16.37
N LYS A 274 22.86 -2.76 -15.65
CA LYS A 274 23.99 -2.53 -14.73
C LYS A 274 25.18 -1.91 -15.45
N ARG A 275 25.59 -2.50 -16.58
CA ARG A 275 26.72 -1.98 -17.37
C ARG A 275 26.46 -0.55 -17.84
N TYR A 276 25.26 -0.29 -18.39
CA TYR A 276 24.88 1.05 -18.85
C TYR A 276 24.95 2.10 -17.74
N ILE A 277 24.44 1.79 -16.54
CA ILE A 277 24.52 2.70 -15.40
C ILE A 277 25.98 2.96 -14.99
N PHE A 278 26.83 1.92 -14.95
CA PHE A 278 28.23 2.06 -14.58
C PHE A 278 29.04 2.90 -15.59
N GLU A 279 28.67 2.87 -16.86
CA GLU A 279 29.32 3.63 -17.93
C GLU A 279 28.83 5.08 -18.04
N ASN A 280 27.58 5.37 -17.63
CA ASN A 280 26.91 6.65 -17.88
C ASN A 280 26.43 7.39 -16.61
N SER A 281 26.75 6.88 -15.41
CA SER A 281 26.32 7.45 -14.13
C SER A 281 26.75 8.93 -13.97
N PRO A 282 25.85 9.84 -13.54
CA PRO A 282 24.46 9.59 -13.17
C PRO A 282 23.51 9.58 -14.37
N VAL A 283 22.57 8.62 -14.39
CA VAL A 283 21.50 8.51 -15.39
C VAL A 283 20.12 8.67 -14.76
N THR A 284 19.11 8.94 -15.56
CA THR A 284 17.70 8.99 -15.14
C THR A 284 16.97 7.68 -15.47
N ARG A 285 15.90 7.38 -14.74
CA ARG A 285 15.04 6.22 -15.03
C ARG A 285 14.42 6.31 -16.43
N GLY A 286 14.10 7.51 -16.92
CA GLY A 286 13.62 7.74 -18.29
C GLY A 286 14.65 7.40 -19.36
N GLU A 287 15.93 7.72 -19.13
CA GLU A 287 17.04 7.34 -20.02
C GLU A 287 17.22 5.82 -20.05
N ILE A 288 17.24 5.16 -18.89
CA ILE A 288 17.32 3.69 -18.81
C ILE A 288 16.15 3.04 -19.56
N LYS A 289 14.91 3.51 -19.36
CA LYS A 289 13.74 2.99 -20.08
C LYS A 289 13.87 3.14 -21.60
N THR A 290 14.43 4.27 -22.05
CA THR A 290 14.62 4.55 -23.47
C THR A 290 15.66 3.62 -24.09
N VAL A 291 16.81 3.45 -23.45
CA VAL A 291 17.86 2.51 -23.91
C VAL A 291 17.39 1.06 -23.83
N CYS A 292 16.60 0.71 -22.83
CA CYS A 292 16.05 -0.65 -22.72
C CYS A 292 15.20 -1.05 -23.93
N VAL A 293 14.42 -0.11 -24.49
CA VAL A 293 13.60 -0.33 -25.68
C VAL A 293 14.45 -0.30 -26.95
N ASN A 294 15.30 0.72 -27.08
CA ASN A 294 16.03 0.96 -28.32
C ASN A 294 17.19 -0.03 -28.55
N GLU A 295 17.84 -0.48 -27.47
CA GLU A 295 19.10 -1.23 -27.55
C GLU A 295 19.05 -2.59 -26.85
N PHE A 296 18.27 -2.73 -25.77
CA PHE A 296 18.24 -3.98 -24.98
C PHE A 296 17.07 -4.92 -25.32
N GLY A 297 16.22 -4.55 -26.28
CA GLY A 297 15.16 -5.41 -26.82
C GLY A 297 13.89 -5.48 -25.95
N CYS A 298 13.64 -4.48 -25.10
CA CYS A 298 12.38 -4.39 -24.34
C CYS A 298 11.23 -3.92 -25.24
N LYS A 299 10.06 -4.55 -25.13
CA LYS A 299 8.88 -4.23 -25.96
C LYS A 299 8.26 -2.84 -25.67
N SER A 300 8.46 -2.30 -24.46
CA SER A 300 7.87 -1.03 -24.03
C SER A 300 8.66 -0.41 -22.87
N LYS A 301 8.59 0.93 -22.75
CA LYS A 301 9.12 1.71 -21.61
C LYS A 301 8.38 1.42 -20.30
N THR A 302 7.20 0.80 -20.35
CA THR A 302 6.40 0.36 -19.20
C THR A 302 6.69 -1.09 -18.77
N SER A 303 7.67 -1.76 -19.40
CA SER A 303 8.01 -3.15 -19.09
C SER A 303 8.43 -3.32 -17.62
N GLY A 304 7.71 -4.20 -16.90
CA GLY A 304 8.02 -4.55 -15.51
C GLY A 304 9.42 -5.14 -15.32
N SER A 305 10.02 -5.74 -16.36
CA SER A 305 11.38 -6.28 -16.30
C SER A 305 12.45 -5.21 -16.14
N ILE A 306 12.22 -4.00 -16.64
CA ILE A 306 13.12 -2.84 -16.45
C ILE A 306 13.11 -2.44 -14.96
N GLY A 307 11.91 -2.30 -14.38
CA GLY A 307 11.73 -1.97 -12.97
C GLY A 307 12.31 -3.02 -12.04
N ALA A 308 12.07 -4.30 -12.32
CA ALA A 308 12.60 -5.41 -11.54
C ALA A 308 14.14 -5.49 -11.58
N SER A 309 14.73 -5.15 -12.72
CA SER A 309 16.19 -5.10 -12.89
C SER A 309 16.81 -3.96 -12.10
N ILE A 310 16.24 -2.75 -12.15
CA ILE A 310 16.70 -1.61 -11.33
C ILE A 310 16.55 -1.93 -9.84
N LYS A 311 15.41 -2.48 -9.42
CA LYS A 311 15.15 -2.82 -8.02
C LYS A 311 16.08 -3.94 -7.51
N LEU A 312 16.43 -4.92 -8.34
CA LEU A 312 17.48 -5.90 -8.03
C LEU A 312 18.83 -5.20 -7.82
N LEU A 313 19.24 -4.32 -8.73
CA LEU A 313 20.54 -3.66 -8.64
C LEU A 313 20.64 -2.74 -7.43
N GLU A 314 19.54 -2.08 -7.06
CA GLU A 314 19.43 -1.30 -5.84
C GLU A 314 19.49 -2.20 -4.60
N PHE A 315 18.74 -3.31 -4.60
CA PHE A 315 18.69 -4.27 -3.50
C PHE A 315 20.04 -4.95 -3.24
N ASP A 316 20.76 -5.34 -4.29
CA ASP A 316 22.09 -5.95 -4.21
C ASP A 316 23.22 -4.90 -4.04
N GLY A 317 22.87 -3.62 -3.91
CA GLY A 317 23.81 -2.54 -3.58
C GLY A 317 24.76 -2.14 -4.72
N TYR A 318 24.37 -2.35 -5.98
CA TYR A 318 25.15 -1.91 -7.14
C TYR A 318 24.88 -0.45 -7.53
N ILE A 319 23.70 0.08 -7.19
CA ILE A 319 23.26 1.42 -7.58
C ILE A 319 22.53 2.12 -6.44
N ASN A 320 22.56 3.45 -6.44
CA ASN A 320 21.75 4.30 -5.60
C ASN A 320 20.64 4.94 -6.44
N VAL A 321 19.42 4.97 -5.92
CA VAL A 321 18.24 5.49 -6.63
C VAL A 321 17.63 6.65 -5.82
N PHE A 322 17.49 7.82 -6.46
CA PHE A 322 16.99 9.04 -5.82
C PHE A 322 15.89 9.70 -6.64
N GLY A 323 14.73 9.95 -6.03
CA GLY A 323 13.60 10.61 -6.67
C GLY A 323 12.56 9.64 -7.24
N HIS A 324 11.54 10.15 -7.92
CA HIS A 324 10.36 9.40 -8.36
C HIS A 324 10.08 9.69 -9.85
N GLY A 325 9.39 8.77 -10.52
CA GLY A 325 9.05 8.88 -11.94
C GLY A 325 10.25 8.75 -12.89
N ASP A 326 10.11 9.26 -14.11
CA ASP A 326 11.16 9.17 -15.12
C ASP A 326 12.37 10.07 -14.81
N SER A 327 12.18 11.10 -13.99
CA SER A 327 13.24 11.98 -13.47
C SER A 327 14.06 11.37 -12.32
N THR A 328 13.74 10.16 -11.85
CA THR A 328 14.54 9.47 -10.81
C THR A 328 16.00 9.37 -11.26
N LYS A 329 16.92 9.94 -10.48
CA LYS A 329 18.37 9.82 -10.69
C LYS A 329 18.88 8.50 -10.15
N ILE A 330 19.71 7.84 -10.93
CA ILE A 330 20.29 6.54 -10.64
C ILE A 330 21.80 6.66 -10.85
N SER A 331 22.57 6.39 -9.82
CA SER A 331 24.03 6.41 -9.87
C SER A 331 24.59 5.05 -9.46
N ASN A 332 25.76 4.69 -9.97
CA ASN A 332 26.53 3.57 -9.39
C ASN A 332 26.92 3.88 -7.93
N VAL A 333 27.13 2.81 -7.15
CA VAL A 333 27.67 2.85 -5.78
C VAL A 333 29.19 2.88 -5.80
#